data_AF-A0A938U1V1-F1
#
_entry.id   AF-A0A938U1V1-F1
#
_cell.length_a   1.000
_cell.length_b   1.000
_cell.length_c   1.000
_cell.angle_alpha   90.00
_cell.angle_beta   90.00
_cell.angle_gamma   90.00
#
_symmetry.space_group_name_H-M   'P 1'
#
loop_
_entity.id
_entity.type
_entity.pdbx_description
1 polymer ?
#
loop_
_entity_poly.entity_id
_entity_poly.type
_entity_poly.pdbx_seq_one_letter_code
_entity_poly.pdbx_strand_id
1 'polypeptide(L)' 'MTHCSHANLELLPERKETLRCRHCHLTIAADEIGEDGYCPECFDATKARRADFEKITHDSGKVRYRCEDCGALIESA' A
#
# COMPACT_ATOMS: atom_id res chain seq x y z
N MET A 1 -14.70 -12.80 11.53
CA MET A 1 -15.09 -13.26 10.18
C MET A 1 -16.26 -12.42 9.75
N THR A 2 -16.01 -11.47 8.86
CA THR A 2 -17.03 -10.63 8.22
C THR A 2 -17.53 -11.41 7.01
N HIS A 3 -18.68 -12.06 7.16
CA HIS A 3 -19.38 -12.74 6.09
C HIS A 3 -20.65 -11.95 5.78
N CYS A 4 -20.85 -11.59 4.52
CA CYS A 4 -22.14 -11.07 4.06
C CYS A 4 -22.71 -12.01 2.99
N SER A 5 -24.04 -12.13 2.93
CA SER A 5 -24.75 -12.96 1.96
C SER A 5 -24.99 -12.26 0.61
N HIS A 6 -24.45 -11.05 0.44
CA HIS A 6 -24.63 -10.27 -0.78
C HIS A 6 -23.66 -10.72 -1.88
N ALA A 7 -24.15 -10.76 -3.11
CA ALA A 7 -23.33 -11.06 -4.29
C ALA A 7 -22.59 -9.83 -4.84
N ASN A 8 -22.90 -8.62 -4.36
CA ASN A 8 -22.25 -7.39 -4.83
C ASN A 8 -20.98 -7.10 -4.01
N LEU A 9 -19.85 -7.63 -4.50
CA LEU A 9 -18.54 -7.58 -3.87
C LEU A 9 -17.55 -6.87 -4.79
N GLU A 10 -17.05 -5.72 -4.36
CA GLU A 10 -15.96 -5.02 -5.02
C GLU A 10 -14.62 -5.60 -4.55
N LEU A 11 -13.78 -5.99 -5.50
CA LEU A 11 -12.41 -6.40 -5.21
C LEU A 11 -11.59 -5.18 -4.79
N LEU A 12 -11.13 -5.15 -3.54
CA LEU A 12 -10.19 -4.13 -3.12
C LEU A 12 -8.81 -4.45 -3.69
N PRO A 13 -8.08 -3.44 -4.18
CA PRO A 13 -6.73 -3.64 -4.67
C PRO A 13 -5.89 -4.28 -3.59
N GLU A 14 -5.01 -5.20 -4.01
CA GLU A 14 -3.98 -5.74 -3.15
C GLU A 14 -3.25 -4.59 -2.45
N ARG A 15 -2.97 -4.77 -1.14
CA ARG A 15 -2.14 -3.80 -0.43
C ARG A 15 -0.74 -3.88 -1.02
N LYS A 16 -0.48 -2.99 -1.99
CA LYS A 16 0.84 -2.83 -2.61
C LYS A 16 1.88 -2.61 -1.52
N GLU A 17 3.08 -3.14 -1.76
CA GLU A 17 4.22 -2.87 -0.89
C GLU A 17 4.43 -1.36 -0.78
N THR A 18 4.49 -0.87 0.44
CA THR A 18 4.78 0.53 0.71
C THR A 18 6.18 0.66 1.26
N LEU A 19 6.89 1.69 0.82
CA LEU A 19 8.22 2.06 1.25
C LEU A 19 8.11 3.30 2.11
N ARG A 20 8.79 3.30 3.25
CA ARG A 20 8.89 4.45 4.14
C ARG A 20 10.32 4.96 4.16
N CYS A 21 10.56 6.18 3.71
CA CYS A 21 11.89 6.77 3.76
C CYS A 21 12.35 6.93 5.21
N ARG A 22 13.54 6.46 5.58
CA ARG A 22 14.06 6.59 6.95
C ARG A 22 14.53 8.00 7.31
N HIS A 23 14.64 8.89 6.34
CA HIS A 23 15.11 10.25 6.56
C HIS A 23 13.96 11.25 6.74
N CYS A 24 13.01 11.29 5.79
CA CYS A 24 11.87 12.19 5.87
C CYS A 24 10.59 11.53 6.40
N HIS A 25 10.59 10.20 6.57
CA HIS A 25 9.43 9.41 6.98
C HIS A 25 8.28 9.38 5.96
N LEU A 26 8.50 9.87 4.74
CA LEU A 26 7.54 9.77 3.63
C LEU A 26 7.20 8.31 3.36
N THR A 27 5.91 8.00 3.32
CA THR A 27 5.39 6.69 2.93
C THR A 27 4.89 6.76 1.50
N ILE A 28 5.46 5.95 0.63
CA ILE A 28 5.21 5.94 -0.82
C ILE A 28 5.10 4.48 -1.28
N ALA A 29 4.26 4.18 -2.28
CA ALA A 29 4.19 2.82 -2.81
C ALA A 29 5.51 2.46 -3.50
N ALA A 30 5.95 1.20 -3.39
CA ALA A 30 7.17 0.72 -4.06
C ALA A 30 7.09 0.94 -5.58
N ASP A 31 5.89 0.80 -6.14
CA ASP A 31 5.56 1.05 -7.55
C ASP A 31 5.76 2.51 -7.95
N GLU A 32 5.49 3.46 -7.05
CA GLU A 32 5.61 4.91 -7.30
C GLU A 32 7.06 5.42 -7.20
N ILE A 33 7.95 4.69 -6.51
CA ILE A 33 9.40 5.00 -6.54
C ILE A 33 9.99 4.68 -7.92
N GLY A 34 9.40 3.73 -8.65
CA GLY A 34 9.80 3.39 -10.01
C GLY A 34 11.29 3.02 -10.14
N GLU A 35 11.87 3.34 -11.30
CA GLU A 35 13.28 3.05 -11.63
C GLU A 35 14.28 4.01 -10.97
N ASP A 36 13.83 5.18 -10.51
CA ASP A 36 14.70 6.18 -9.87
C ASP A 36 15.31 5.66 -8.56
N GLY A 37 14.56 4.85 -7.79
CA GLY A 37 15.09 4.18 -6.60
C GLY A 37 15.50 5.11 -5.46
N TYR A 38 15.13 6.39 -5.49
CA TYR A 38 15.41 7.37 -4.44
C TYR A 38 14.17 8.16 -4.01
N CYS A 39 14.22 8.73 -2.81
CA CYS A 39 13.09 9.44 -2.22
C CYS A 39 12.90 10.79 -2.92
N PRO A 40 11.75 11.02 -3.59
CA PRO A 40 11.52 12.25 -4.35
C PRO A 40 11.49 13.47 -3.43
N GLU A 41 10.97 13.33 -2.20
CA GLU A 41 10.88 14.45 -1.25
C GLU A 41 12.26 14.82 -0.67
N CYS A 42 13.12 13.84 -0.40
CA CYS A 42 14.51 14.15 -0.01
C CYS A 42 15.26 14.84 -1.16
N PHE A 43 15.04 14.39 -2.39
CA PHE A 43 15.65 15.01 -3.57
C PHE A 43 15.07 16.40 -3.85
N ASP A 44 13.80 16.63 -3.62
CA ASP A 44 13.21 17.95 -3.77
C ASP A 44 13.77 18.93 -2.73
N ALA A 45 13.69 18.56 -1.45
CA ALA A 45 14.08 19.40 -0.32
C ALA A 45 15.59 19.63 -0.22
N THR A 46 16.41 18.62 -0.48
CA THR A 46 17.86 18.66 -0.21
C THR A 46 18.71 18.31 -1.43
N LYS A 47 18.10 17.93 -2.56
CA LYS A 47 18.80 17.40 -3.75
C LYS A 47 19.66 16.17 -3.45
N ALA A 48 19.44 15.51 -2.30
CA ALA A 48 20.08 14.26 -1.93
C ALA A 48 19.26 13.06 -2.43
N ARG A 49 19.90 12.18 -3.19
CA ARG A 49 19.31 10.90 -3.62
C ARG A 49 19.38 9.90 -2.48
N ARG A 50 18.37 9.90 -1.63
CA ARG A 50 18.25 8.97 -0.48
C ARG A 50 17.48 7.74 -0.93
N ALA A 51 18.16 6.60 -1.01
CA ALA A 51 17.56 5.29 -1.27
C ALA A 51 17.29 4.48 0.03
N ASP A 52 17.38 5.15 1.19
CA ASP A 52 17.19 4.51 2.49
C ASP A 52 15.70 4.42 2.81
N PHE A 53 15.11 3.30 2.40
CA PHE A 53 13.69 3.00 2.58
C PHE A 53 13.51 1.77 3.46
N GLU A 54 12.58 1.87 4.39
CA GLU A 54 12.03 0.76 5.14
C GLU A 54 10.85 0.16 4.38
N LYS A 55 10.94 -1.12 4.05
CA LYS A 55 9.84 -1.86 3.43
C LYS A 55 8.75 -2.10 4.48
N ILE A 56 7.62 -1.44 4.29
CA ILE A 56 6.38 -1.70 5.01
C ILE A 56 5.58 -2.69 4.14
N THR A 57 5.91 -3.97 4.28
CA THR A 57 5.13 -5.05 3.67
C THR A 57 3.88 -5.25 4.52
N HIS A 58 2.72 -4.87 3.99
CA HIS A 58 1.46 -5.37 4.52
C HIS A 58 1.25 -6.78 3.99
N ASP A 59 1.92 -7.75 4.60
CA ASP A 59 1.70 -9.16 4.32
C ASP A 59 0.29 -9.53 4.79
N SER A 60 -0.62 -9.43 3.85
CA SER A 60 -1.85 -10.16 3.85
C SER A 60 -2.04 -10.48 2.39
N GLY A 61 -1.41 -11.56 1.91
CA GLY A 61 -1.71 -12.21 0.63
C GLY A 61 -3.17 -12.72 0.54
N LYS A 62 -4.06 -12.03 1.25
CA LYS A 62 -5.47 -12.21 1.43
C LYS A 62 -6.15 -11.17 0.56
N VAL A 63 -6.86 -11.66 -0.43
CA VAL A 63 -7.72 -10.82 -1.25
C VAL A 63 -8.79 -10.23 -0.35
N ARG A 64 -8.97 -8.91 -0.44
CA ARG A 64 -9.99 -8.20 0.33
C ARG A 64 -11.13 -7.83 -0.59
N TYR A 65 -12.35 -8.11 -0.15
CA TYR A 65 -13.56 -7.72 -0.86
C TYR A 65 -14.31 -6.73 0.00
N ARG A 66 -14.87 -5.69 -0.62
CA ARG A 66 -15.80 -4.77 0.02
C ARG A 66 -17.19 -5.02 -0.55
N CYS A 67 -18.14 -5.35 0.31
CA CYS A 67 -19.53 -5.35 -0.09
C CYS A 67 -20.05 -3.91 -0.20
N GLU A 68 -20.60 -3.53 -1.35
CA GLU A 68 -21.17 -2.18 -1.53
C GLU A 68 -22.52 -2.02 -0.84
N ASP A 69 -23.25 -3.12 -0.61
CA ASP A 69 -24.60 -3.08 -0.04
C ASP A 69 -24.58 -2.85 1.48
N CYS A 70 -23.62 -3.46 2.18
CA CYS A 70 -23.52 -3.40 3.65
C CYS A 70 -22.19 -2.83 4.16
N GLY A 71 -21.24 -2.53 3.27
CA GLY A 71 -19.91 -2.04 3.64
C GLY A 71 -19.00 -3.08 4.30
N ALA A 72 -19.38 -4.35 4.33
CA ALA A 72 -18.58 -5.40 4.95
C ALA A 72 -17.23 -5.58 4.23
N LEU A 73 -16.14 -5.54 4.99
CA LEU A 73 -14.79 -5.86 4.53
C LEU A 73 -14.54 -7.35 4.74
N ILE A 74 -14.55 -8.15 3.69
CA ILE A 74 -14.28 -9.59 3.70
C ILE A 74 -12.82 -9.82 3.34
N GLU A 75 -12.13 -10.67 4.08
CA GLU A 75 -10.75 -11.08 3.79
C GLU A 75 -10.76 -12.58 3.44
N SER A 76 -10.28 -12.98 2.25
CA SER A 76 -10.11 -14.40 1.92
C SER A 76 -8.88 -14.95 2.64
N ALA A 77 -9.05 -16.04 3.39
CA ALA A 77 -7.97 -16.67 4.15
C ALA A 77 -6.93 -17.34 3.26
#